data_AF-A0A7G1IFQ5-F1
#
_entry.id   AF-A0A7G1IFQ5-F1
#
_cell.length_a   1.000
_cell.length_b   1.000
_cell.length_c   1.000
_cell.angle_alpha   90.00
_cell.angle_beta   90.00
_cell.angle_gamma   90.00
#
_symmetry.space_group_name_H-M   'P 1'
#
loop_
_entity.id
_entity.type
_entity.pdbx_description
1 polymer ?
#
loop_
_entity_poly.entity_id
_entity_poly.type
_entity_poly.pdbx_seq_one_letter_code
_entity_poly.pdbx_strand_id
1 'polypeptide(L)'
;MTRRVLLVNVVGLTQPLLRHMPNLSALAASGAMRQLVPVFPAVTCSVQSSMVTGLKPNQHGIVGNGWYFRDLGEVLLWRQSNKLVAGRRFGRPLPGASTGTPLRTSAGGMR
;
A
#
# COMPACT_ATOMS: atom_id res chain seq x y z
N MET A 1 -5.97 7.15 26.36
CA MET A 1 -4.77 7.42 25.55
C MET A 1 -4.99 6.94 24.13
N THR A 2 -4.67 7.74 23.11
CA THR A 2 -4.73 7.32 21.70
C THR A 2 -3.51 6.48 21.35
N ARG A 3 -3.72 5.23 20.96
CA ARG A 3 -2.66 4.31 20.51
C ARG A 3 -2.28 4.67 19.07
N ARG A 4 -1.05 5.13 18.85
CA ARG A 4 -0.52 5.40 17.51
C ARG A 4 -0.19 4.09 16.81
N VAL A 5 -0.52 3.98 15.53
CA VAL A 5 -0.22 2.82 14.69
C VAL A 5 0.70 3.27 13.56
N LEU A 6 1.82 2.56 13.38
CA LEU A 6 2.73 2.71 12.25
C LEU A 6 2.64 1.45 11.38
N LEU A 7 2.39 1.63 10.09
CA LEU A 7 2.47 0.57 9.09
C LEU A 7 3.70 0.83 8.21
N VAL A 8 4.64 -0.11 8.19
CA VAL A 8 5.83 -0.07 7.33
C VAL A 8 5.66 -1.11 6.23
N ASN A 9 5.78 -0.68 4.97
CA ASN A 9 5.73 -1.56 3.81
C ASN A 9 7.11 -1.65 3.14
N VAL A 10 7.71 -2.84 3.16
CA VAL A 10 9.02 -3.12 2.57
C VAL A 10 8.81 -4.00 1.33
N VAL A 11 8.94 -3.41 0.15
CA VAL A 11 8.73 -4.10 -1.13
C VAL A 11 9.82 -5.17 -1.33
N GLY A 12 9.42 -6.37 -1.72
CA GLY A 12 10.35 -7.47 -2.01
C GLY A 12 10.97 -8.14 -0.78
N LEU A 13 10.49 -7.82 0.43
CA LEU A 13 10.97 -8.45 1.65
C LEU A 13 10.57 -9.94 1.70
N THR A 14 11.58 -10.80 1.82
CA THR A 14 11.42 -12.24 2.05
C THR A 14 11.99 -12.61 3.41
N GLN A 15 11.49 -13.69 4.02
CA GLN A 15 11.96 -14.13 5.34
C GLN A 15 13.48 -14.36 5.41
N PRO A 16 14.17 -14.95 4.40
CA PRO A 16 15.62 -15.10 4.43
C PRO A 16 16.42 -13.78 4.52
N LEU A 17 15.86 -12.66 4.05
CA LEU A 17 16.52 -11.35 4.13
C LEU A 17 16.59 -10.80 5.55
N LEU A 18 15.75 -11.29 6.47
CA LEU A 18 15.73 -10.84 7.87
C LEU A 18 17.08 -11.04 8.58
N ARG A 19 17.90 -12.00 8.14
CA ARG A 19 19.27 -12.19 8.65
C ARG A 19 20.14 -10.94 8.57
N HIS A 20 19.83 -10.03 7.65
CA HIS A 20 20.56 -8.78 7.42
C HIS A 20 19.87 -7.56 8.04
N MET A 21 18.76 -7.74 8.76
CA MET A 21 17.89 -6.67 9.24
C MET A 21 17.63 -6.79 10.76
N PRO A 22 18.63 -6.49 11.62
CA PRO A 22 18.58 -6.80 13.06
C PRO A 22 17.36 -6.19 13.77
N ASN A 23 16.98 -4.95 13.44
CA ASN A 23 15.82 -4.29 14.04
C ASN A 23 14.49 -4.98 13.67
N LEU A 24 14.36 -5.43 12.41
CA LEU A 24 13.13 -6.09 11.96
C LEU A 24 13.05 -7.53 12.47
N SER A 25 14.19 -8.20 12.58
CA SER A 25 14.30 -9.52 13.22
C SER A 25 13.93 -9.47 14.70
N ALA A 26 14.41 -8.48 15.45
CA ALA A 26 14.02 -8.27 16.84
C ALA A 26 12.51 -7.98 16.98
N LEU A 27 11.93 -7.20 16.05
CA LEU A 27 10.50 -6.93 16.04
C LEU A 27 9.68 -8.20 15.75
N ALA A 28 10.12 -9.02 14.80
CA ALA A 28 9.46 -10.28 14.48
C ALA A 28 9.53 -11.28 15.65
N ALA A 29 10.66 -11.34 16.36
CA ALA A 29 10.87 -12.24 17.49
C ALA A 29 10.10 -11.85 18.76
N SER A 30 9.94 -10.55 19.02
CA SER A 30 9.20 -10.04 20.18
C SER A 30 7.68 -9.96 19.96
N GLY A 31 7.23 -10.07 18.70
CA GLY A 31 5.83 -9.96 18.31
C GLY A 31 5.31 -11.22 17.62
N ALA A 32 4.63 -11.00 16.49
CA ALA A 32 4.11 -12.07 15.65
C ALA A 32 4.60 -11.89 14.22
N MET A 33 4.86 -13.01 13.55
CA MET A 33 5.25 -13.04 12.14
C MET A 33 4.36 -14.01 11.39
N ARG A 34 3.88 -13.60 10.22
CA ARG A 34 3.15 -14.45 9.29
C ARG A 34 3.58 -14.13 7.87
N GLN A 35 3.79 -15.17 7.06
CA GLN A 35 4.01 -15.00 5.64
C GLN A 35 2.75 -14.42 4.99
N LEU A 36 2.92 -13.32 4.24
CA LEU A 36 1.86 -12.75 3.43
C LEU A 36 1.64 -13.61 2.18
N VAL A 37 0.40 -13.97 1.92
CA VAL A 37 -0.03 -14.48 0.61
C VAL A 37 -0.53 -13.28 -0.19
N PRO A 38 0.16 -12.86 -1.26
CA PRO A 38 -0.26 -11.69 -2.04
C PRO A 38 -1.51 -12.02 -2.87
N VAL A 39 -2.25 -10.98 -3.24
CA VAL A 39 -3.24 -11.10 -4.32
C VAL A 39 -2.56 -11.38 -5.65
N PHE A 40 -3.32 -11.95 -6.59
CA PHE A 40 -2.91 -12.00 -7.99
C PHE A 40 -3.51 -10.81 -8.76
N PRO A 41 -2.72 -10.06 -9.57
CA PRO A 41 -1.29 -10.24 -9.82
C PRO A 41 -0.41 -9.73 -8.67
N ALA A 42 0.67 -10.46 -8.37
CA ALA A 42 1.57 -10.18 -7.25
C ALA A 42 2.59 -9.06 -7.55
N VAL A 43 2.10 -7.93 -8.08
CA VAL A 43 2.87 -6.73 -8.35
C VAL A 43 2.55 -5.63 -7.36
N THR A 44 3.52 -4.75 -7.11
CA THR A 44 3.51 -3.74 -6.04
C THR A 44 2.20 -2.97 -5.91
N CYS A 45 1.72 -2.33 -6.97
CA CYS A 45 0.52 -1.49 -6.91
C CYS A 45 -0.75 -2.28 -6.62
N SER A 46 -0.86 -3.51 -7.15
CA SER A 46 -2.02 -4.38 -6.90
C SER A 46 -2.06 -4.82 -5.44
N VAL A 47 -0.95 -5.36 -4.93
CA VAL A 47 -0.83 -5.83 -3.55
C VAL A 47 -1.04 -4.69 -2.55
N GLN A 48 -0.41 -3.53 -2.78
CA GLN A 48 -0.57 -2.36 -1.91
C GLN A 48 -2.00 -1.85 -1.87
N SER A 49 -2.68 -1.81 -3.02
CA SER A 49 -4.08 -1.37 -3.08
C SER A 49 -5.00 -2.33 -2.32
N SER A 50 -4.78 -3.64 -2.43
CA SER A 50 -5.51 -4.63 -1.64
C SER A 50 -5.23 -4.49 -0.14
N MET A 51 -3.97 -4.27 0.28
CA MET A 51 -3.62 -4.08 1.69
C MET A 51 -4.37 -2.90 2.33
N VAL A 52 -4.45 -1.76 1.63
CA VAL A 52 -5.04 -0.54 2.21
C VAL A 52 -6.56 -0.48 2.09
N THR A 53 -7.18 -1.26 1.19
CA THR A 53 -8.63 -1.27 0.98
C THR A 53 -9.33 -2.51 1.53
N GLY A 54 -8.61 -3.62 1.71
CA GLY A 54 -9.19 -4.93 1.98
C GLY A 54 -9.91 -5.56 0.78
N LEU A 55 -9.81 -4.97 -0.41
CA LEU A 55 -10.49 -5.42 -1.63
C LEU A 55 -9.55 -6.21 -2.54
N LYS A 56 -10.12 -7.01 -3.45
CA LYS A 56 -9.38 -7.69 -4.52
C LYS A 56 -9.15 -6.76 -5.73
N PRO A 57 -8.19 -7.07 -6.63
CA PRO A 57 -7.91 -6.25 -7.81
C PRO A 57 -9.10 -5.95 -8.71
N ASN A 58 -10.03 -6.88 -8.89
CA ASN A 58 -11.27 -6.67 -9.64
C ASN A 58 -12.26 -5.70 -8.95
N GLN A 59 -12.08 -5.39 -7.67
CA GLN A 59 -12.93 -4.48 -6.91
C GLN A 59 -12.30 -3.09 -6.76
N HIS A 60 -10.98 -3.00 -6.54
CA HIS A 60 -10.29 -1.70 -6.42
C HIS A 60 -9.69 -1.18 -7.74
N GLY A 61 -9.70 -1.99 -8.82
CA GLY A 61 -9.34 -1.58 -10.18
C GLY A 61 -7.83 -1.54 -10.49
N ILE A 62 -6.97 -1.84 -9.53
CA ILE A 62 -5.51 -1.79 -9.69
C ILE A 62 -4.99 -3.20 -9.96
N VAL A 63 -4.76 -3.51 -11.23
CA VAL A 63 -4.33 -4.85 -11.70
C VAL A 63 -2.88 -4.86 -12.22
N GLY A 64 -2.17 -3.75 -12.08
CA GLY A 64 -0.82 -3.63 -12.62
C GLY A 64 -0.08 -2.45 -12.00
N ASN A 65 1.22 -2.39 -12.30
CA ASN A 65 2.06 -1.26 -11.93
C ASN A 65 1.96 -0.10 -12.94
N GLY A 66 1.39 -0.30 -14.11
CA GLY A 66 1.25 0.76 -15.10
C GLY A 66 0.21 0.43 -16.15
N TRP A 67 -0.11 1.44 -16.96
CA TRP A 67 -1.07 1.34 -18.05
C TRP A 67 -0.47 1.91 -19.31
N TYR A 68 -0.85 1.29 -20.43
CA TYR A 68 -0.61 1.84 -21.74
C TYR A 68 -1.70 2.87 -22.06
N PHE A 69 -1.28 4.11 -22.34
CA PHE A 69 -2.15 5.21 -22.72
C PHE A 69 -2.11 5.35 -24.22
N ARG A 70 -3.13 4.82 -24.91
CA ARG A 70 -3.17 4.74 -26.38
C ARG A 70 -3.00 6.10 -27.05
N ASP A 71 -3.64 7.12 -26.49
CA ASP A 71 -3.58 8.49 -27.04
C ASP A 71 -2.17 9.09 -26.98
N LEU A 72 -1.33 8.62 -26.05
CA LEU A 72 0.05 9.05 -25.88
C LEU A 72 1.04 8.10 -26.57
N GLY A 73 0.62 6.85 -26.84
CA GLY A 73 1.53 5.80 -27.30
C GLY A 73 2.52 5.32 -26.24
N GLU A 74 2.27 5.62 -24.96
CA GLU A 74 3.24 5.40 -23.87
C GLU A 74 2.73 4.48 -22.77
N VAL A 75 3.65 3.76 -22.13
CA VAL A 75 3.39 3.05 -20.86
C VAL A 75 3.77 3.95 -19.70
N LEU A 76 2.79 4.35 -18.91
CA LEU A 76 3.05 5.11 -17.68
C LEU A 76 3.03 4.18 -16.47
N LEU A 77 4.17 4.13 -15.78
CA LEU A 77 4.36 3.32 -14.59
C LEU A 77 4.06 4.13 -13.32
N TRP A 78 3.56 3.43 -12.31
CA TRP A 78 3.47 3.82 -10.91
C TRP A 78 2.70 5.11 -10.68
N ARG A 79 1.60 5.31 -11.41
CA ARG A 79 0.70 6.45 -11.20
C ARG A 79 0.18 6.44 -9.76
N GLN A 80 0.58 7.44 -8.96
CA GLN A 80 0.34 7.51 -7.51
C GLN A 80 -0.97 8.22 -7.12
N SER A 81 -1.81 8.57 -8.09
CA SER A 81 -3.05 9.26 -7.79
C SER A 81 -4.00 8.35 -7.02
N ASN A 82 -4.34 8.75 -5.79
CA ASN A 82 -5.34 8.09 -4.97
C ASN A 82 -6.73 8.00 -5.63
N LYS A 83 -7.00 8.80 -6.67
CA LYS A 83 -8.27 8.70 -7.42
C LYS A 83 -8.34 7.43 -8.29
N LEU A 84 -7.21 6.78 -8.55
CA LEU A 84 -7.15 5.57 -9.36
C LEU A 84 -7.61 4.31 -8.60
N VAL A 85 -7.51 4.32 -7.28
CA VAL A 85 -7.88 3.17 -6.44
C VAL A 85 -9.33 3.32 -5.99
N ALA A 86 -10.18 2.39 -6.42
CA ALA A 86 -11.57 2.32 -5.97
C ALA A 86 -11.67 1.69 -4.56
N GLY A 87 -12.72 2.07 -3.82
CA GLY A 87 -12.99 1.56 -2.48
C GLY A 87 -12.49 2.45 -1.33
N ARG A 88 -12.97 2.14 -0.12
CA ARG A 88 -12.56 2.84 1.10
C ARG A 88 -11.17 2.36 1.52
N ARG A 89 -10.34 3.30 1.96
CA ARG A 89 -8.98 3.04 2.45
C ARG A 89 -8.87 3.16 3.97
N PHE A 90 -7.97 2.38 4.56
CA PHE A 90 -7.51 2.58 5.92
C PHE A 90 -6.96 4.01 6.12
N GLY A 91 -7.29 4.64 7.25
CA GLY A 91 -6.89 6.02 7.57
C GLY A 91 -7.67 7.12 6.86
N ARG A 92 -8.56 6.82 5.91
CA ARG A 92 -9.46 7.83 5.33
C ARG A 92 -10.62 8.14 6.29
N PRO A 93 -10.86 9.41 6.65
CA PRO A 93 -12.02 9.82 7.43
C PRO A 93 -13.32 9.40 6.73
N LEU A 94 -14.34 9.08 7.52
CA LEU A 94 -15.69 8.93 6.97
C LEU A 94 -16.16 10.28 6.41
N PRO A 95 -16.91 10.31 5.30
CA PRO A 95 -17.57 11.54 4.87
C PRO A 95 -18.39 12.12 6.03
N GLY A 96 -18.09 13.36 6.43
CA GLY A 96 -18.75 14.04 7.55
C GLY A 96 -18.05 13.92 8.92
N ALA A 97 -16.95 13.18 9.05
CA ALA A 97 -16.16 13.16 10.28
C ALA A 97 -15.20 14.37 10.34
N SER A 98 -15.29 15.19 11.39
CA SER A 98 -14.35 16.29 11.64
C SER A 98 -12.96 15.73 11.96
N THR A 99 -11.97 16.04 11.12
CA THR A 99 -10.61 15.53 11.30
C THR A 99 -9.79 16.46 12.17
N GLY A 100 -9.38 15.98 13.34
CA GLY A 100 -8.10 16.39 13.92
C GLY A 100 -6.95 16.08 12.94
N THR A 101 -5.92 16.93 12.97
CA THR A 101 -4.76 17.03 12.08
C THR A 101 -4.54 15.84 11.12
N PRO A 102 -4.59 16.05 9.80
CA PRO A 102 -4.41 14.96 8.83
C PRO A 102 -3.01 14.35 8.96
N LEU A 103 -2.96 13.01 9.01
CA LEU A 103 -1.73 12.24 8.84
C LEU A 103 -1.13 12.60 7.48
N ARG A 104 0.04 13.25 7.51
CA ARG A 104 0.80 13.67 6.33
C ARG A 104 1.25 12.43 5.55
N THR A 105 0.52 12.05 4.52
CA THR A 105 1.04 11.15 3.48
C THR A 105 2.04 11.96 2.66
N SER A 106 3.34 11.76 2.85
CA SER A 106 4.35 12.26 1.91
C SER A 106 4.34 11.40 0.65
N ALA A 107 3.27 11.50 -0.13
CA ALA A 107 3.31 11.17 -1.54
C ALA A 107 3.69 12.47 -2.25
N GLY A 108 4.91 12.54 -2.81
CA GLY A 108 5.32 13.63 -3.66
C GLY A 108 4.45 13.65 -4.91
N GLY A 109 3.39 14.46 -4.89
CA GLY A 109 2.56 14.72 -6.05
C GLY A 109 3.22 15.77 -6.94
N MET A 110 3.69 15.37 -8.12
CA MET A 110 3.77 16.29 -9.26
C MET A 110 2.39 16.34 -9.92
N ARG A 111 2.00 17.58 -10.25
CA ARG A 111 0.84 17.89 -11.09
C ARG A 111 0.93 17.16 -12.43
#